data_AF-A0A0U5IQP9-F1
#
_entry.id   AF-A0A0U5IQP9-F1
#
_cell.length_a   1.000
_cell.length_b   1.000
_cell.length_c   1.000
_cell.angle_alpha   90.00
_cell.angle_beta   90.00
_cell.angle_gamma   90.00
#
_symmetry.space_group_name_H-M   'P 1'
#
loop_
_entity.id
_entity.type
_entity.pdbx_description
1 polymer ?
#
loop_
_entity_poly.entity_id
_entity_poly.type
_entity_poly.pdbx_seq_one_letter_code
_entity_poly.pdbx_strand_id
1 'polypeptide(L)'
;MPLRHPCLHLVLVGALVGPVVAAEPKIQGIYSNMEPSVEQGELIGTEIFILPHVENGELGYMALVQFADGLPARPQLVDLDVQGGSLSFTAVHPEEGEIRFTGSIDAEGLTGQLGTLGEVALPRGESIWQWGASGR
;
A
#
# COMPACT_ATOMS: atom_id res chain seq x y z
N MET A 1 13.31 69.76 -23.34
CA MET A 1 12.53 68.57 -22.93
C MET A 1 13.50 67.45 -22.56
N PRO A 2 13.72 67.09 -21.28
CA PRO A 2 14.49 65.91 -20.93
C PRO A 2 13.56 64.71 -20.63
N LEU A 3 13.78 63.59 -21.34
CA LEU A 3 13.10 62.32 -21.12
C LEU A 3 13.50 61.71 -19.77
N ARG A 4 12.50 61.46 -18.91
CA ARG A 4 12.64 60.67 -17.69
C ARG A 4 12.52 59.19 -18.04
N HIS A 5 13.58 58.42 -17.79
CA HIS A 5 13.54 56.96 -17.86
C HIS A 5 13.13 56.40 -16.49
N PRO A 6 12.07 55.59 -16.38
CA PRO A 6 11.78 54.88 -15.13
C PRO A 6 12.68 53.65 -15.03
N CYS A 7 13.54 53.64 -14.01
CA CYS A 7 14.38 52.52 -13.63
C CYS A 7 13.51 51.44 -12.97
N LEU A 8 13.06 50.46 -13.75
CA LEU A 8 12.29 49.31 -13.29
C LEU A 8 13.18 48.40 -12.44
N HIS A 9 13.00 48.41 -11.12
CA HIS A 9 13.70 47.51 -10.21
C HIS A 9 12.99 46.15 -10.22
N LEU A 10 13.59 45.18 -10.90
CA LEU A 10 13.17 43.78 -10.88
C LEU A 10 13.62 43.17 -9.54
N VAL A 11 12.68 42.94 -8.62
CA VAL A 11 12.93 42.20 -7.37
C VAL A 11 12.81 40.71 -7.67
N LEU A 12 13.94 40.01 -7.68
CA LEU A 12 14.00 38.55 -7.84
C LEU A 12 13.77 37.89 -6.48
N VAL A 13 12.57 37.32 -6.27
CA VAL A 13 12.28 36.49 -5.09
C VAL A 13 12.81 35.08 -5.36
N GLY A 14 13.93 34.73 -4.74
CA GLY A 14 14.47 33.37 -4.77
C GLY A 14 13.68 32.46 -3.84
N ALA A 15 12.92 31.52 -4.42
CA ALA A 15 12.27 30.45 -3.65
C ALA A 15 13.33 29.45 -3.18
N LEU A 16 13.53 29.38 -1.85
CA LEU A 16 14.31 28.32 -1.21
C LEU A 16 13.52 27.01 -1.31
N VAL A 17 13.78 26.21 -2.34
CA VAL A 17 13.30 24.83 -2.42
C VAL A 17 14.26 23.97 -1.61
N GLY A 18 13.94 23.76 -0.33
CA GLY A 18 14.64 22.77 0.49
C GLY A 18 14.30 21.35 0.01
N PRO A 19 15.22 20.38 0.16
CA PRO A 19 14.91 18.99 -0.17
C PRO A 19 13.83 18.47 0.77
N VAL A 20 12.72 18.01 0.20
CA VAL A 20 11.73 17.21 0.94
C VAL A 20 12.36 15.85 1.18
N VAL A 21 12.75 15.58 2.42
CA VAL A 21 13.11 14.21 2.84
C VAL A 21 11.80 13.45 2.99
N ALA A 22 11.52 12.54 2.06
CA ALA A 22 10.39 11.64 2.16
C ALA A 22 10.59 10.74 3.39
N ALA A 23 9.62 10.71 4.29
CA ALA A 23 9.64 9.80 5.43
C ALA A 23 9.55 8.36 4.93
N GLU A 24 10.30 7.44 5.55
CA GLU A 24 10.23 6.03 5.20
C GLU A 24 8.80 5.49 5.41
N PRO A 25 8.24 4.77 4.42
CA PRO A 25 6.89 4.22 4.53
C PRO A 25 6.84 3.19 5.65
N LYS A 26 5.82 3.27 6.52
CA LYS A 26 5.68 2.28 7.60
C LYS A 26 5.19 0.96 7.01
N ILE A 27 5.98 -0.11 7.15
CA ILE A 27 5.72 -1.46 6.63
C ILE A 27 4.52 -2.15 7.31
N GLN A 28 4.36 -1.96 8.62
CA GLN A 28 3.31 -2.65 9.38
C GLN A 28 1.96 -1.98 9.17
N GLY A 29 0.90 -2.77 9.00
CA GLY A 29 -0.46 -2.26 8.86
C GLY A 29 -1.32 -3.11 7.92
N ILE A 30 -2.56 -2.67 7.75
CA ILE A 30 -3.54 -3.31 6.86
C ILE A 30 -3.53 -2.55 5.53
N TYR A 31 -3.45 -3.31 4.44
CA TYR A 31 -3.47 -2.85 3.06
C TYR A 31 -4.56 -3.62 2.35
N SER A 32 -5.57 -2.94 1.84
CA SER A 32 -6.77 -3.61 1.37
C SER A 32 -7.46 -2.81 0.28
N ASN A 33 -7.81 -3.49 -0.81
CA ASN A 33 -8.84 -3.04 -1.75
C ASN A 33 -10.12 -3.87 -1.60
N MET A 34 -10.26 -4.61 -0.49
CA MET A 34 -11.39 -5.48 -0.26
C MET A 34 -12.65 -4.66 0.04
N GLU A 35 -13.70 -4.90 -0.76
CA GLU A 35 -14.94 -4.14 -0.67
C GLU A 35 -16.17 -4.95 -1.08
N PRO A 36 -17.37 -4.60 -0.59
CA PRO A 36 -18.60 -5.21 -1.07
C PRO A 36 -18.86 -4.83 -2.54
N SER A 37 -19.10 -5.83 -3.39
CA SER A 37 -19.60 -5.65 -4.73
C SER A 37 -21.00 -5.01 -4.69
N VAL A 38 -21.12 -3.83 -5.28
CA VAL A 38 -22.37 -3.05 -5.35
C VAL A 38 -23.48 -3.75 -6.11
N GLU A 39 -23.17 -4.70 -6.98
CA GLU A 39 -24.17 -5.38 -7.82
C GLU A 39 -24.73 -6.66 -7.17
N GLN A 40 -23.93 -7.36 -6.38
CA GLN A 40 -24.21 -8.75 -5.97
C GLN A 40 -24.19 -8.95 -4.45
N GLY A 41 -23.75 -7.97 -3.66
CA GLY A 41 -23.60 -8.11 -2.20
C GLY A 41 -22.49 -9.07 -1.80
N GLU A 42 -21.64 -9.42 -2.75
CA GLU A 42 -20.46 -10.26 -2.62
C GLU A 42 -19.27 -9.47 -2.09
N LEU A 43 -18.24 -10.15 -1.58
CA LEU A 43 -16.99 -9.52 -1.18
C LEU A 43 -15.93 -9.78 -2.24
N ILE A 44 -15.28 -8.72 -2.73
CA ILE A 44 -14.22 -8.83 -3.74
C ILE A 44 -12.94 -8.15 -3.25
N GLY A 45 -11.79 -8.63 -3.72
CA GLY A 45 -10.49 -7.98 -3.52
C GLY A 45 -9.54 -8.76 -2.61
N THR A 46 -8.51 -8.08 -2.13
CA THR A 46 -7.43 -8.66 -1.34
C THR A 46 -7.15 -7.79 -0.12
N GLU A 47 -6.92 -8.44 1.02
CA GLU A 47 -6.43 -7.81 2.24
C GLU A 47 -5.10 -8.43 2.63
N ILE A 48 -4.12 -7.56 2.94
CA ILE A 48 -2.80 -7.93 3.45
C ILE A 48 -2.59 -7.20 4.76
N PHE A 49 -2.44 -7.95 5.84
CA PHE A 49 -2.04 -7.41 7.14
C PHE A 49 -0.59 -7.77 7.43
N ILE A 50 0.30 -6.77 7.39
CA ILE A 50 1.72 -6.94 7.67
C ILE A 50 1.97 -6.77 9.18
N LEU A 51 2.55 -7.81 9.77
CA LEU A 51 2.85 -7.94 11.18
C LEU A 51 4.37 -8.03 11.41
N PRO A 52 4.93 -7.34 12.42
CA PRO A 52 6.31 -7.59 12.81
C PRO A 52 6.43 -8.98 13.45
N HIS A 53 7.52 -9.67 13.13
CA HIS A 53 7.95 -10.90 13.78
C HIS A 53 9.40 -10.72 14.22
N VAL A 54 9.80 -11.36 15.33
CA VAL A 54 11.20 -11.34 15.77
C VAL A 54 11.69 -12.77 15.85
N GLU A 55 12.71 -13.08 15.03
CA GLU A 55 13.38 -14.37 15.04
C GLU A 55 14.85 -14.16 15.38
N ASN A 56 15.36 -14.88 16.37
CA ASN A 56 16.77 -14.78 16.81
C ASN A 56 17.25 -13.35 17.16
N GLY A 57 16.33 -12.46 17.54
CA GLY A 57 16.63 -11.06 17.87
C GLY A 57 16.65 -10.11 16.67
N GLU A 58 16.37 -10.60 15.47
CA GLU A 58 16.25 -9.81 14.24
C GLU A 58 14.78 -9.53 13.94
N LEU A 59 14.49 -8.30 13.52
CA LEU A 59 13.14 -7.89 13.09
C LEU A 59 12.88 -8.41 11.68
N GLY A 60 11.90 -9.29 11.55
CA GLY A 60 11.30 -9.71 10.30
C GLY A 60 9.84 -9.29 10.20
N TYR A 61 9.18 -9.72 9.13
CA TYR A 61 7.76 -9.47 8.91
C TYR A 61 7.07 -10.72 8.40
N MET A 62 5.80 -10.85 8.75
CA MET A 62 4.88 -11.82 8.16
C MET A 62 3.69 -11.07 7.59
N ALA A 63 3.02 -11.68 6.61
CA ALA A 63 1.78 -11.16 6.05
C ALA A 63 0.64 -12.14 6.32
N LEU A 64 -0.47 -11.63 6.84
CA LEU A 64 -1.75 -12.34 6.81
C LEU A 64 -2.48 -11.91 5.53
N VAL A 65 -2.65 -12.83 4.59
CA VAL A 65 -3.22 -12.58 3.26
C VAL A 65 -4.60 -13.22 3.16
N GLN A 66 -5.59 -12.45 2.71
CA GLN A 66 -6.95 -12.93 2.46
C GLN A 66 -7.43 -12.46 1.09
N PHE A 67 -7.88 -13.41 0.27
CA PHE A 67 -8.53 -13.16 -1.01
C PHE A 67 -10.04 -13.24 -0.85
N ALA A 68 -10.77 -12.51 -1.67
CA ALA A 68 -12.21 -12.63 -1.79
C ALA A 68 -12.61 -12.46 -3.26
N ASP A 69 -13.31 -13.47 -3.79
CA ASP A 69 -13.92 -13.47 -5.13
C ASP A 69 -15.36 -13.98 -4.98
N GLY A 70 -16.21 -13.17 -4.34
CA GLY A 70 -17.56 -13.58 -3.95
C GLY A 70 -17.65 -13.79 -2.44
N LEU A 71 -16.83 -14.71 -1.92
CA LEU A 71 -16.72 -15.02 -0.49
C LEU A 71 -15.26 -14.90 -0.03
N PRO A 72 -15.03 -14.46 1.22
CA PRO A 72 -13.69 -14.42 1.78
C PRO A 72 -13.10 -15.83 1.89
N ALA A 73 -11.91 -16.02 1.34
CA ALA A 73 -11.10 -17.19 1.58
C ALA A 73 -10.60 -17.21 3.03
N ARG A 74 -10.07 -18.36 3.46
CA ARG A 74 -9.38 -18.44 4.75
C ARG A 74 -8.11 -17.57 4.72
N PRO A 75 -7.88 -16.71 5.72
CA PRO A 75 -6.62 -15.97 5.83
C PRO A 75 -5.42 -16.92 5.94
N GLN A 76 -4.31 -16.55 5.31
CA GLN A 76 -3.07 -17.32 5.27
C GLN A 76 -1.95 -16.49 5.86
N LEU A 77 -1.24 -17.01 6.86
CA LEU A 77 -0.04 -16.38 7.40
C LEU A 77 1.17 -16.86 6.59
N VAL A 78 1.88 -15.94 5.95
CA VAL A 78 2.98 -16.22 5.03
C VAL A 78 4.21 -15.38 5.39
N ASP A 79 5.40 -15.89 5.03
CA ASP A 79 6.65 -15.14 5.17
C ASP A 79 6.66 -13.96 4.20
N LEU A 80 7.12 -12.81 4.70
CA LEU A 80 7.23 -11.59 3.92
C LEU A 80 8.70 -11.17 3.79
N ASP A 81 9.23 -11.26 2.57
CA ASP A 81 10.55 -10.77 2.25
C ASP A 81 10.49 -9.26 1.97
N VAL A 82 11.30 -8.49 2.69
CA VAL A 82 11.35 -7.02 2.56
C VAL A 82 12.79 -6.60 2.29
N GLN A 83 13.02 -6.05 1.09
CA GLN A 83 14.36 -5.62 0.65
C GLN A 83 14.28 -4.27 -0.05
N GLY A 84 14.88 -3.23 0.55
CA GLY A 84 15.03 -1.91 -0.07
C GLY A 84 13.72 -1.27 -0.54
N GLY A 85 12.62 -1.46 0.20
CA GLY A 85 11.29 -0.95 -0.16
C GLY A 85 10.50 -1.84 -1.11
N SER A 86 11.09 -2.94 -1.59
CA SER A 86 10.38 -4.01 -2.29
C SER A 86 9.89 -5.08 -1.31
N LEU A 87 8.74 -5.67 -1.62
CA LEU A 87 8.08 -6.69 -0.83
C LEU A 87 7.75 -7.89 -1.71
N SER A 88 7.93 -9.10 -1.19
CA SER A 88 7.43 -10.30 -1.86
C SER A 88 6.98 -11.38 -0.88
N PHE A 89 5.97 -12.13 -1.28
CA PHE A 89 5.48 -13.31 -0.55
C PHE A 89 4.83 -14.28 -1.55
N THR A 90 4.53 -15.49 -1.08
CA THR A 90 3.77 -16.49 -1.83
C THR A 90 2.55 -16.90 -1.01
N ALA A 91 1.38 -16.97 -1.63
CA ALA A 91 0.12 -17.37 -0.99
C ALA A 91 -0.68 -18.28 -1.94
N VAL A 92 -1.69 -18.99 -1.43
CA VAL A 92 -2.54 -19.86 -2.24
C VAL A 92 -3.88 -19.18 -2.51
N HIS A 93 -4.12 -18.82 -3.77
CA HIS A 93 -5.41 -18.40 -4.26
C HIS A 93 -6.38 -19.60 -4.36
N PRO A 94 -7.67 -19.46 -4.00
CA PRO A 94 -8.63 -20.56 -4.10
C PRO A 94 -8.78 -21.17 -5.49
N GLU A 95 -8.72 -20.33 -6.54
CA GLU A 95 -8.93 -20.74 -7.93
C GLU A 95 -7.64 -20.87 -8.74
N GLU A 96 -6.66 -20.01 -8.48
CA GLU A 96 -5.41 -19.92 -9.26
C GLU A 96 -4.28 -20.78 -8.66
N GLY A 97 -4.46 -21.29 -7.43
CA GLY A 97 -3.42 -22.01 -6.71
C GLY A 97 -2.32 -21.08 -6.19
N GLU A 98 -1.07 -21.54 -6.21
CA GLU A 98 0.05 -20.76 -5.69
C GLU A 98 0.32 -19.51 -6.53
N ILE A 99 0.27 -18.34 -5.89
CA ILE A 99 0.54 -17.04 -6.50
C ILE A 99 1.60 -16.27 -5.72
N ARG A 100 2.47 -15.57 -6.45
CA ARG A 100 3.52 -14.72 -5.89
C ARG A 100 3.13 -13.26 -5.99
N PHE A 101 3.23 -12.56 -4.87
CA PHE A 101 3.23 -11.10 -4.85
C PHE A 101 4.65 -10.57 -5.02
N THR A 102 4.80 -9.53 -5.83
CA THR A 102 6.01 -8.71 -5.91
C THR A 102 5.60 -7.26 -6.08
N GLY A 103 6.06 -6.38 -5.19
CA GLY A 103 5.62 -5.00 -5.20
C GLY A 103 6.49 -4.08 -4.35
N SER A 104 5.99 -2.86 -4.17
CA SER A 104 6.61 -1.82 -3.36
C SER A 104 5.62 -1.24 -2.36
N ILE A 105 6.15 -0.61 -1.32
CA ILE A 105 5.38 0.16 -0.35
C ILE A 105 5.74 1.63 -0.42
N ASP A 106 4.74 2.49 -0.34
CA ASP A 106 4.91 3.93 -0.15
C ASP A 106 3.94 4.48 0.91
N ALA A 107 3.74 5.79 0.92
CA ALA A 107 2.87 6.45 1.88
C ALA A 107 1.37 6.15 1.64
N GLU A 108 0.98 5.77 0.43
CA GLU A 108 -0.41 5.50 0.04
C GLU A 108 -0.78 4.04 0.28
N GLY A 109 0.14 3.10 0.04
CA GLY A 109 -0.13 1.69 0.26
C GLY A 109 0.88 0.74 -0.36
N LEU A 110 0.40 -0.44 -0.75
CA LEU A 110 1.14 -1.41 -1.53
C LEU A 110 0.72 -1.34 -2.99
N THR A 111 1.68 -1.40 -3.89
CA THR A 111 1.45 -1.57 -5.33
C THR A 111 2.32 -2.70 -5.84
N GLY A 112 1.81 -3.52 -6.75
CA GLY A 112 2.58 -4.66 -7.26
C GLY A 112 1.81 -5.57 -8.19
N GLN A 113 2.35 -6.77 -8.37
CA GLN A 113 1.79 -7.84 -9.21
C GLN A 113 1.46 -9.05 -8.34
N LEU A 114 0.26 -9.62 -8.49
CA LEU A 114 -0.17 -10.89 -7.88
C LEU A 114 -0.23 -11.98 -8.95
N GLY A 115 0.91 -12.59 -9.28
CA GLY A 115 0.97 -13.71 -10.24
C GLY A 115 0.12 -13.49 -11.50
N THR A 116 -0.80 -14.42 -11.76
CA THR A 116 -1.76 -14.38 -12.88
C THR A 116 -2.95 -13.44 -12.67
N LEU A 117 -3.22 -12.99 -11.43
CA LEU A 117 -4.32 -12.09 -11.10
C LEU A 117 -4.10 -10.66 -11.58
N GLY A 118 -2.87 -10.29 -11.91
CA GLY A 118 -2.57 -8.97 -12.47
C GLY A 118 -1.94 -7.99 -11.48
N GLU A 119 -1.92 -6.73 -11.91
CA GLU A 119 -1.48 -5.61 -11.08
C GLU A 119 -2.50 -5.32 -9.98
N VAL A 120 -2.03 -4.91 -8.81
CA VAL A 120 -2.86 -4.58 -7.66
C VAL A 120 -2.36 -3.30 -7.00
N ALA A 121 -3.31 -2.48 -6.53
CA ALA A 121 -3.08 -1.38 -5.62
C ALA A 121 -3.90 -1.64 -4.35
N LEU A 122 -3.23 -1.66 -3.20
CA LEU A 122 -3.82 -1.95 -1.90
C LEU A 122 -3.58 -0.74 -1.00
N PRO A 123 -4.54 0.20 -0.94
CA PRO A 123 -4.46 1.34 -0.07
C PRO A 123 -4.28 0.91 1.38
N ARG A 124 -3.46 1.67 2.12
CA ARG A 124 -3.37 1.49 3.57
C ARG A 124 -4.67 1.95 4.23
N GLY A 125 -5.20 1.16 5.17
CA GLY A 125 -6.43 1.53 5.84
C GLY A 125 -6.83 0.63 7.00
N GLU A 126 -8.14 0.57 7.23
CA GLU A 126 -8.79 -0.32 8.18
C GLU A 126 -9.32 -1.55 7.44
N SER A 127 -9.42 -2.67 8.15
CA SER A 127 -10.06 -3.86 7.60
C SER A 127 -11.57 -3.67 7.50
N ILE A 128 -12.18 -4.24 6.45
CA ILE A 128 -13.65 -4.30 6.32
C ILE A 128 -14.31 -4.95 7.54
N TRP A 129 -13.62 -5.89 8.18
CA TRP A 129 -14.10 -6.60 9.37
C TRP A 129 -14.26 -5.69 10.59
N GLN A 130 -13.71 -4.46 10.54
CA GLN A 130 -13.78 -3.48 11.63
C GLN A 130 -14.86 -2.41 11.40
N TRP A 131 -15.46 -2.32 10.21
CA TRP A 131 -16.38 -1.22 9.88
C TRP A 131 -17.58 -1.13 10.82
N GLY A 132 -18.20 -2.27 11.15
CA GLY A 132 -19.32 -2.33 12.09
C GLY A 132 -18.99 -1.88 13.52
N ALA A 133 -17.72 -1.94 13.93
CA ALA A 133 -17.26 -1.41 15.22
C ALA A 133 -16.87 0.08 15.13
N SER A 134 -16.49 0.55 13.94
CA SER A 134 -16.07 1.93 13.68
C SER A 134 -17.23 2.90 13.42
N GLY A 135 -18.45 2.39 13.21
CA GLY A 135 -19.62 3.20 12.86
C GLY A 135 -19.63 3.67 11.39
N ARG A 136 -18.86 3.01 10.53
CA ARG A 136 -18.92 3.14 9.06
C ARG A 136 -19.97 2.21 8.47
#